data_AF-A0A2V9KXW3-F1
#
_entry.id   AF-A0A2V9KXW3-F1
#
_cell.length_a   1.000
_cell.length_b   1.000
_cell.length_c   1.000
_cell.angle_alpha   90.00
_cell.angle_beta   90.00
_cell.angle_gamma   90.00
#
_symmetry.space_group_name_H-M   'P 1'
#
loop_
_entity.id
_entity.type
_entity.pdbx_description
1 polymer ?
#
loop_
_entity_poly.entity_id
_entity_poly.type
_entity_poly.pdbx_seq_one_letter_code
_entity_poly.pdbx_strand_id
1 'polypeptide(L)'
;MGISESTFHVPTKDDFKAALTAYEKKESRGPVYFEVVGKLREGWGRAEPMANAIWLLLKSWHRQFYRFGPLDLKVLATCIGNNIHDFDRLRSRDIQDFCTAEEPTVKALFRAFTVATHRENNRGFQESTVAAAKALHILSPSFFPLWDNPIAWQYGCLLMWPEDYVSFCWQMKEFATAIKPFLDLADDRSLLKRIDEFNYATYTKHWV
;
A
#
# COMPACT_ATOMS: atom_id res chain seq x y z
N MET A 1 6.19 21.09 -19.13
CA MET A 1 6.19 19.63 -19.32
C MET A 1 4.79 19.16 -19.02
N GLY A 2 4.12 18.60 -20.03
CA GLY A 2 2.69 18.29 -19.98
C GLY A 2 2.38 17.24 -18.93
N ILE A 3 1.34 17.51 -18.15
CA ILE A 3 0.71 16.53 -17.27
C ILE A 3 0.17 15.44 -18.21
N SER A 4 0.72 14.23 -18.13
CA SER A 4 0.12 13.06 -18.76
C SER A 4 -1.32 12.99 -18.30
N GLU A 5 -2.29 13.06 -19.22
CA GLU A 5 -3.70 12.82 -18.90
C GLU A 5 -3.80 11.52 -18.10
N SER A 6 -4.46 11.58 -16.94
CA SER A 6 -4.63 10.43 -16.05
C SER A 6 -5.39 9.34 -16.79
N THR A 7 -4.73 8.26 -17.20
CA THR A 7 -5.35 7.14 -17.92
C THR A 7 -6.05 6.14 -16.99
N PHE A 8 -6.59 6.59 -15.85
CA PHE A 8 -7.37 5.73 -14.95
C PHE A 8 -8.85 6.10 -15.01
N HIS A 9 -9.70 5.08 -15.01
CA HIS A 9 -11.14 5.24 -15.06
C HIS A 9 -11.72 5.28 -13.64
N VAL A 10 -12.41 6.37 -13.31
CA VAL A 10 -13.22 6.44 -12.08
C VAL A 10 -14.48 5.60 -12.28
N PRO A 11 -14.73 4.57 -11.45
CA PRO A 11 -15.91 3.71 -11.59
C PRO A 11 -17.20 4.46 -11.24
N THR A 12 -18.35 3.91 -11.63
CA THR A 12 -19.62 4.37 -11.08
C THR A 12 -19.74 4.02 -9.59
N LYS A 13 -20.64 4.70 -8.87
CA LYS A 13 -20.93 4.40 -7.46
C LYS A 13 -21.35 2.93 -7.26
N ASP A 14 -22.15 2.40 -8.18
CA ASP A 14 -22.66 1.02 -8.10
C ASP A 14 -21.55 0.00 -8.39
N ASP A 15 -20.72 0.23 -9.41
CA ASP A 15 -19.59 -0.66 -9.71
C ASP A 15 -18.58 -0.69 -8.55
N PHE A 16 -18.29 0.49 -7.97
CA PHE A 16 -17.40 0.59 -6.82
C PHE A 16 -17.93 -0.23 -5.63
N LYS A 17 -19.22 -0.09 -5.30
CA LYS A 17 -19.85 -0.85 -4.20
C LYS A 17 -19.95 -2.34 -4.50
N ALA A 18 -20.20 -2.72 -5.74
CA ALA A 18 -20.23 -4.12 -6.17
C ALA A 18 -18.86 -4.78 -5.96
N ALA A 19 -17.77 -4.09 -6.29
CA ALA A 19 -16.41 -4.55 -6.06
C ALA A 19 -16.10 -4.74 -4.58
N LEU A 20 -16.47 -3.77 -3.72
CA LEU A 20 -16.29 -3.89 -2.26
C LEU A 20 -17.06 -5.10 -1.70
N THR A 21 -18.31 -5.27 -2.13
CA THR A 21 -19.15 -6.42 -1.73
C THR A 21 -18.52 -7.75 -2.18
N ALA A 22 -17.97 -7.79 -3.39
CA ALA A 22 -17.28 -8.97 -3.91
C ALA A 22 -16.02 -9.27 -3.08
N TYR A 23 -15.26 -8.24 -2.71
CA TYR A 23 -14.09 -8.38 -1.84
C TYR A 23 -14.46 -8.96 -0.48
N GLU A 24 -15.43 -8.37 0.21
CA GLU A 24 -15.87 -8.84 1.53
C GLU A 24 -16.35 -10.30 1.52
N LYS A 25 -17.03 -10.73 0.44
CA LYS A 25 -17.53 -12.10 0.31
C LYS A 25 -16.45 -13.13 -0.04
N LYS A 26 -15.42 -12.74 -0.79
CA LYS A 26 -14.48 -13.68 -1.43
C LYS A 26 -13.07 -13.63 -0.83
N GLU A 27 -12.66 -12.52 -0.22
CA GLU A 27 -11.31 -12.34 0.32
C GLU A 27 -11.25 -12.65 1.82
N SER A 28 -10.69 -13.81 2.17
CA SER A 28 -10.60 -14.27 3.56
C SER A 28 -9.47 -13.63 4.37
N ARG A 29 -8.53 -12.91 3.74
CA ARG A 29 -7.36 -12.33 4.42
C ARG A 29 -7.60 -10.94 5.01
N GLY A 30 -8.81 -10.38 4.86
CA GLY A 30 -9.20 -9.09 5.43
C GLY A 30 -8.91 -8.95 6.94
N PRO A 31 -9.24 -9.93 7.80
CA PRO A 31 -8.98 -9.84 9.24
C PRO A 31 -7.50 -9.63 9.61
N VAL A 32 -6.57 -10.18 8.82
CA VAL A 32 -5.11 -10.01 9.05
C VAL A 32 -4.71 -8.53 8.94
N TYR A 33 -5.35 -7.77 8.06
CA TYR A 33 -5.09 -6.34 7.92
C TYR A 33 -5.35 -5.60 9.24
N PHE A 34 -6.55 -5.79 9.81
CA PHE A 34 -6.96 -5.10 11.04
C PHE A 34 -6.15 -5.55 12.25
N GLU A 35 -5.79 -6.85 12.33
CA GLU A 35 -4.87 -7.34 13.35
C GLU A 35 -3.52 -6.61 13.29
N VAL A 36 -2.95 -6.46 12.09
CA VAL A 36 -1.65 -5.80 11.91
C VAL A 36 -1.74 -4.31 12.24
N VAL A 37 -2.81 -3.61 11.82
CA VAL A 37 -3.05 -2.21 12.20
C VAL A 37 -3.10 -2.06 13.73
N GLY A 38 -3.78 -2.97 14.43
CA GLY A 38 -3.82 -3.00 15.90
C GLY A 38 -2.44 -3.16 16.51
N LYS A 39 -1.66 -4.15 16.05
CA LYS A 39 -0.28 -4.39 16.54
C LYS A 39 0.65 -3.20 16.26
N LEU A 40 0.51 -2.53 15.13
CA LEU A 40 1.28 -1.32 14.82
C LEU A 40 0.93 -0.17 15.74
N ARG A 41 -0.36 -0.02 16.09
CA ARG A 41 -0.81 1.00 17.05
C ARG A 41 -0.21 0.78 18.44
N GLU A 42 -0.20 -0.46 18.92
CA GLU A 42 0.41 -0.84 20.20
C GLU A 42 1.96 -0.79 20.17
N GLY A 43 2.52 -1.07 19.00
CA GLY A 43 3.96 -1.14 18.74
C GLY A 43 4.62 0.17 18.34
N TRP A 44 3.85 1.24 18.14
CA TRP A 44 4.35 2.45 17.48
C TRP A 44 5.56 3.05 18.19
N GLY A 45 6.55 3.52 17.41
CA GLY A 45 7.83 4.02 17.91
C GLY A 45 8.82 2.94 18.33
N ARG A 46 8.42 1.67 18.40
CA ARG A 46 9.31 0.53 18.68
C ARG A 46 9.55 -0.26 17.40
N ALA A 47 10.71 -0.05 16.80
CA ALA A 47 11.06 -0.57 15.48
C ALA A 47 10.88 -2.10 15.33
N GLU A 48 11.32 -2.89 16.31
CA GLU A 48 11.19 -4.36 16.27
C GLU A 48 9.72 -4.84 16.32
N PRO A 49 8.88 -4.42 17.28
CA PRO A 49 7.43 -4.69 17.23
C PRO A 49 6.76 -4.29 15.93
N MET A 50 7.11 -3.12 15.38
CA MET A 50 6.55 -2.65 14.11
C MET A 50 6.96 -3.55 12.93
N ALA A 51 8.25 -3.92 12.85
CA ALA A 51 8.74 -4.85 11.83
C ALA A 51 8.03 -6.22 11.91
N ASN A 52 7.83 -6.74 13.12
CA ASN A 52 7.10 -8.00 13.34
C ASN A 52 5.63 -7.91 12.87
N ALA A 53 4.96 -6.78 13.11
CA ALA A 53 3.60 -6.56 12.65
C ALA A 53 3.54 -6.49 11.11
N ILE A 54 4.44 -5.74 10.46
CA ILE A 54 4.53 -5.68 8.99
C ILE A 54 4.81 -7.08 8.41
N TRP A 55 5.67 -7.86 9.05
CA TRP A 55 5.96 -9.22 8.61
C TRP A 55 4.76 -10.15 8.66
N LEU A 56 3.88 -10.00 9.65
CA LEU A 56 2.62 -10.75 9.70
C LEU A 56 1.75 -10.47 8.47
N LEU A 57 1.62 -9.21 8.06
CA LEU A 57 0.92 -8.83 6.83
C LEU A 57 1.59 -9.46 5.61
N LEU A 58 2.91 -9.29 5.46
CA LEU A 58 3.65 -9.72 4.29
C LEU A 58 3.66 -11.25 4.10
N LYS A 59 3.72 -12.02 5.18
CA LYS A 59 3.56 -13.49 5.15
C LYS A 59 2.19 -13.92 4.61
N SER A 60 1.15 -13.15 4.89
CA SER A 60 -0.22 -13.46 4.46
C SER A 60 -0.50 -12.94 3.04
N TRP A 61 -0.23 -11.67 2.80
CA TRP A 61 -0.62 -10.95 1.59
C TRP A 61 0.42 -11.01 0.47
N HIS A 62 1.67 -11.39 0.77
CA HIS A 62 2.75 -11.53 -0.20
C HIS A 62 3.47 -12.89 -0.09
N ARG A 63 2.74 -13.92 0.36
CA ARG A 63 3.23 -15.30 0.56
C ARG A 63 4.00 -15.86 -0.64
N GLN A 64 3.55 -15.59 -1.87
CA GLN A 64 4.18 -16.15 -3.07
C GLN A 64 5.61 -15.65 -3.29
N PHE A 65 5.93 -14.47 -2.75
CA PHE A 65 7.29 -13.96 -2.72
C PHE A 65 8.07 -14.60 -1.57
N TYR A 66 7.55 -14.53 -0.34
CA TYR A 66 8.30 -14.99 0.83
C TYR A 66 8.35 -16.52 1.03
N ARG A 67 7.62 -17.32 0.25
CA ARG A 67 7.77 -18.79 0.27
C ARG A 67 9.16 -19.27 -0.14
N PHE A 68 9.95 -18.41 -0.79
CA PHE A 68 11.30 -18.74 -1.26
C PHE A 68 12.41 -18.23 -0.33
N GLY A 69 12.06 -17.55 0.77
CA GLY A 69 13.02 -16.98 1.71
C GLY A 69 12.33 -15.90 2.57
N PRO A 70 12.65 -15.82 3.88
CA PRO A 70 12.09 -14.78 4.73
C PRO A 70 12.72 -13.41 4.42
N LEU A 71 12.10 -12.34 4.93
CA LEU A 71 12.75 -11.03 5.02
C LEU A 71 13.65 -10.97 6.26
N ASP A 72 14.68 -10.13 6.21
CA ASP A 72 15.48 -9.79 7.40
C ASP A 72 14.73 -8.75 8.26
N LEU A 73 14.24 -9.19 9.42
CA LEU A 73 13.48 -8.36 10.35
C LEU A 73 14.33 -7.24 10.96
N LYS A 74 15.64 -7.45 11.13
CA LYS A 74 16.55 -6.45 11.68
C LYS A 74 16.79 -5.33 10.67
N VAL A 75 16.93 -5.68 9.39
CA VAL A 75 17.02 -4.69 8.30
C VAL A 75 15.72 -3.88 8.22
N LEU A 76 14.56 -4.53 8.28
CA LEU A 76 13.27 -3.83 8.29
C LEU A 76 13.10 -2.92 9.52
N ALA A 77 13.43 -3.41 10.72
CA ALA A 77 13.38 -2.60 11.95
C ALA A 77 14.31 -1.38 11.86
N THR A 78 15.53 -1.55 11.36
CA THR A 78 16.47 -0.44 11.16
C THR A 78 15.91 0.59 10.18
N CYS A 79 15.30 0.13 9.07
CA CYS A 79 14.65 1.01 8.11
C CYS A 79 13.49 1.80 8.74
N ILE A 80 12.64 1.15 9.53
CA ILE A 80 11.55 1.82 10.27
C ILE A 80 12.12 2.88 11.23
N GLY A 81 13.13 2.51 12.03
CA GLY A 81 13.75 3.43 13.00
C GLY A 81 14.35 4.67 12.32
N ASN A 82 15.03 4.49 11.20
CA ASN A 82 15.64 5.58 10.44
C ASN A 82 14.61 6.55 9.83
N ASN A 83 13.37 6.10 9.62
CA ASN A 83 12.33 6.85 8.91
C ASN A 83 11.11 7.17 9.80
N ILE A 84 11.17 6.92 11.12
CA ILE A 84 9.99 7.04 12.00
C ILE A 84 9.42 8.46 12.02
N HIS A 85 10.28 9.48 11.94
CA HIS A 85 9.84 10.88 11.91
C HIS A 85 9.03 11.23 10.66
N ASP A 86 9.38 10.66 9.50
CA ASP A 86 8.57 10.85 8.28
C ASP A 86 7.19 10.20 8.43
N PHE A 87 7.13 9.01 9.05
CA PHE A 87 5.85 8.36 9.32
C PHE A 87 5.02 9.10 10.37
N ASP A 88 5.63 9.64 11.42
CA ASP A 88 4.92 10.47 12.40
C ASP A 88 4.26 11.69 11.75
N ARG A 89 4.92 12.30 10.76
CA ARG A 89 4.38 13.42 9.98
C ARG A 89 3.27 13.01 9.01
N LEU A 90 3.38 11.85 8.38
CA LEU A 90 2.49 11.43 7.30
C LEU A 90 1.29 10.62 7.77
N ARG A 91 1.39 9.90 8.89
CA ARG A 91 0.35 8.95 9.34
C ARG A 91 -0.99 9.59 9.72
N SER A 92 -1.01 10.88 10.04
CA SER A 92 -2.22 11.63 10.38
C SER A 92 -2.87 12.31 9.17
N ARG A 93 -2.22 12.25 8.00
CA ARG A 93 -2.68 12.89 6.76
C ARG A 93 -3.46 11.92 5.89
N ASP A 94 -4.28 12.48 5.02
CA ASP A 94 -4.98 11.74 3.99
C ASP A 94 -4.24 11.90 2.64
N ILE A 95 -4.38 10.94 1.74
CA ILE A 95 -3.83 11.01 0.39
C ILE A 95 -4.33 12.25 -0.37
N GLN A 96 -5.51 12.76 -0.02
CA GLN A 96 -6.02 14.03 -0.56
C GLN A 96 -5.07 15.22 -0.25
N ASP A 97 -4.28 15.14 0.83
CA ASP A 97 -3.28 16.14 1.20
C ASP A 97 -1.96 15.99 0.46
N PHE A 98 -1.75 14.93 -0.33
CA PHE A 98 -0.51 14.69 -1.07
C PHE A 98 -0.22 15.86 -2.01
N CYS A 99 0.99 16.42 -1.94
CA CYS A 99 1.42 17.49 -2.83
C CYS A 99 2.88 17.31 -3.27
N THR A 100 3.34 18.19 -4.16
CA THR A 100 4.68 18.12 -4.75
C THR A 100 5.80 18.15 -3.70
N ALA A 101 5.57 18.79 -2.55
CA ALA A 101 6.53 18.83 -1.44
C ALA A 101 6.79 17.44 -0.81
N GLU A 102 5.84 16.50 -0.92
CA GLU A 102 6.01 15.15 -0.39
C GLU A 102 6.71 14.19 -1.35
N GLU A 103 6.80 14.49 -2.64
CA GLU A 103 7.36 13.56 -3.63
C GLU A 103 8.76 13.07 -3.27
N PRO A 104 9.73 13.92 -2.84
CA PRO A 104 11.06 13.44 -2.47
C PRO A 104 11.02 12.45 -1.29
N THR A 105 10.19 12.72 -0.27
CA THR A 105 10.01 11.82 0.88
C THR A 105 9.37 10.51 0.45
N VAL A 106 8.31 10.55 -0.38
CA VAL A 106 7.64 9.33 -0.88
C VAL A 106 8.60 8.47 -1.68
N LYS A 107 9.41 9.06 -2.57
CA LYS A 107 10.44 8.33 -3.34
C LYS A 107 11.48 7.69 -2.43
N ALA A 108 11.99 8.45 -1.46
CA ALA A 108 13.00 7.97 -0.53
C ALA A 108 12.47 6.80 0.32
N LEU A 109 11.28 6.94 0.90
CA LEU A 109 10.63 5.89 1.67
C LEU A 109 10.35 4.65 0.81
N PHE A 110 9.82 4.82 -0.39
CA PHE A 110 9.54 3.70 -1.29
C PHE A 110 10.81 2.94 -1.67
N ARG A 111 11.90 3.64 -1.98
CA ARG A 111 13.20 3.01 -2.26
C ARG A 111 13.75 2.29 -1.02
N ALA A 112 13.73 2.95 0.14
CA ALA A 112 14.22 2.37 1.38
C ALA A 112 13.45 1.09 1.75
N PHE A 113 12.13 1.09 1.63
CA PHE A 113 11.31 -0.08 1.91
C PHE A 113 11.41 -1.16 0.82
N THR A 114 11.67 -0.82 -0.43
CA THR A 114 11.94 -1.79 -1.50
C THR A 114 13.18 -2.64 -1.19
N VAL A 115 14.22 -2.01 -0.65
CA VAL A 115 15.42 -2.68 -0.15
C VAL A 115 15.15 -3.40 1.17
N ALA A 116 14.49 -2.76 2.13
CA ALA A 116 14.32 -3.31 3.48
C ALA A 116 13.34 -4.48 3.56
N THR A 117 12.42 -4.59 2.60
CA THR A 117 11.48 -5.70 2.49
C THR A 117 11.93 -6.79 1.51
N HIS A 118 13.22 -6.80 1.14
CA HIS A 118 13.80 -7.86 0.32
C HIS A 118 13.60 -9.26 0.94
N ARG A 119 13.86 -10.27 0.13
CA ARG A 119 14.16 -11.62 0.61
C ARG A 119 15.55 -12.02 0.15
N GLU A 120 16.17 -12.94 0.87
CA GLU A 120 17.36 -13.64 0.41
C GLU A 120 17.09 -15.13 0.26
N ASN A 121 17.67 -15.72 -0.78
CA ASN A 121 17.67 -17.16 -1.00
C ASN A 121 18.91 -17.60 -1.78
N ASN A 122 18.92 -18.83 -2.28
CA ASN A 122 20.02 -19.35 -3.08
C ASN A 122 20.27 -18.61 -4.41
N ARG A 123 19.36 -17.71 -4.83
CA ARG A 123 19.52 -16.80 -5.96
C ARG A 123 19.96 -15.39 -5.55
N GLY A 124 20.30 -15.20 -4.27
CA GLY A 124 20.78 -13.95 -3.70
C GLY A 124 19.66 -13.00 -3.25
N PHE A 125 20.03 -11.73 -3.15
CA PHE A 125 19.17 -10.63 -2.73
C PHE A 125 18.09 -10.33 -3.77
N GLN A 126 16.84 -10.21 -3.34
CA GLN A 126 15.69 -9.96 -4.21
C GLN A 126 14.80 -8.87 -3.59
N GLU A 127 14.74 -7.71 -4.23
CA GLU A 127 13.86 -6.60 -3.83
C GLU A 127 12.37 -6.87 -4.17
N SER A 128 11.46 -6.18 -3.48
CA SER A 128 10.03 -6.20 -3.83
C SER A 128 9.35 -4.86 -3.60
N THR A 129 8.97 -4.22 -4.70
CA THR A 129 8.19 -2.98 -4.74
C THR A 129 6.75 -3.17 -4.24
N VAL A 130 6.21 -4.39 -4.39
CA VAL A 130 4.90 -4.79 -3.84
C VAL A 130 4.96 -4.92 -2.32
N ALA A 131 6.04 -5.50 -1.78
CA ALA A 131 6.24 -5.57 -0.34
C ALA A 131 6.44 -4.17 0.26
N ALA A 132 7.17 -3.29 -0.44
CA ALA A 132 7.34 -1.90 -0.06
C ALA A 132 6.00 -1.16 0.05
N ALA A 133 5.17 -1.17 -1.00
CA ALA A 133 3.87 -0.51 -0.98
C ALA A 133 2.96 -1.03 0.17
N LYS A 134 2.98 -2.35 0.43
CA LYS A 134 2.25 -2.96 1.55
C LYS A 134 2.73 -2.49 2.91
N ALA A 135 4.05 -2.40 3.10
CA ALA A 135 4.64 -1.91 4.34
C ALA A 135 4.35 -0.42 4.55
N LEU A 136 4.49 0.41 3.51
CA LEU A 136 4.19 1.84 3.60
C LEU A 136 2.72 2.11 3.92
N HIS A 137 1.80 1.43 3.24
CA HIS A 137 0.38 1.57 3.49
C HIS A 137 0.04 1.25 4.94
N ILE A 138 0.49 0.11 5.48
CA ILE A 138 0.09 -0.26 6.84
C ILE A 138 0.68 0.68 7.91
N LEU A 139 1.80 1.36 7.60
CA LEU A 139 2.40 2.40 8.44
C LEU A 139 1.67 3.74 8.36
N SER A 140 1.02 4.07 7.23
CA SER A 140 0.15 5.26 7.10
C SER A 140 -1.04 4.96 6.17
N PRO A 141 -2.08 4.26 6.68
CA PRO A 141 -3.16 3.69 5.86
C PRO A 141 -3.99 4.68 5.05
N SER A 142 -4.03 5.93 5.48
CA SER A 142 -4.77 6.99 4.78
C SER A 142 -3.89 7.74 3.77
N PHE A 143 -2.57 7.58 3.80
CA PHE A 143 -1.64 8.37 2.98
C PHE A 143 -0.93 7.56 1.90
N PHE A 144 -0.48 6.34 2.17
CA PHE A 144 0.26 5.52 1.20
C PHE A 144 -0.66 4.50 0.53
N PRO A 145 -0.81 4.52 -0.81
CA PRO A 145 -1.66 3.56 -1.51
C PRO A 145 -1.02 2.19 -1.62
N LEU A 146 -1.87 1.16 -1.60
CA LEU A 146 -1.48 -0.23 -1.87
C LEU A 146 -1.45 -0.50 -3.37
N TRP A 147 -0.53 -1.35 -3.79
CA TRP A 147 -0.62 -2.02 -5.08
C TRP A 147 -0.05 -3.44 -5.03
N ASP A 148 -0.39 -4.22 -6.04
CA ASP A 148 0.36 -5.38 -6.51
C ASP A 148 0.71 -5.18 -8.00
N ASN A 149 1.31 -6.19 -8.64
CA ASN A 149 1.70 -6.06 -10.04
C ASN A 149 0.51 -5.75 -10.98
N PRO A 150 -0.61 -6.52 -10.97
CA PRO A 150 -1.78 -6.19 -11.77
C PRO A 150 -2.29 -4.76 -11.57
N ILE A 151 -2.38 -4.31 -10.31
CA ILE A 151 -2.82 -2.94 -10.01
C ILE A 151 -1.81 -1.93 -10.57
N ALA A 152 -0.51 -2.06 -10.27
CA ALA A 152 0.50 -1.13 -10.78
C ALA A 152 0.44 -1.02 -12.31
N TRP A 153 0.35 -2.15 -13.02
CA TRP A 153 0.28 -2.16 -14.48
C TRP A 153 -0.97 -1.48 -15.03
N GLN A 154 -2.12 -1.68 -14.38
CA GLN A 154 -3.36 -1.02 -14.78
C GLN A 154 -3.26 0.52 -14.72
N TYR A 155 -2.49 1.04 -13.77
CA TYR A 155 -2.26 2.48 -13.58
C TYR A 155 -0.99 2.98 -14.31
N GLY A 156 -0.50 2.23 -15.31
CA GLY A 156 0.64 2.62 -16.14
C GLY A 156 2.01 2.54 -15.47
N CYS A 157 2.09 1.96 -14.28
CA CYS A 157 3.30 1.89 -13.45
C CYS A 157 4.12 0.63 -13.78
N LEU A 158 4.64 0.57 -15.01
CA LEU A 158 5.24 -0.65 -15.59
C LEU A 158 6.67 -0.91 -15.13
N LEU A 159 7.44 0.14 -14.86
CA LEU A 159 8.85 0.01 -14.42
C LEU A 159 8.93 -0.28 -12.92
N MET A 160 7.86 0.04 -12.19
CA MET A 160 7.73 -0.09 -10.74
C MET A 160 8.84 0.69 -10.00
N TRP A 161 9.27 1.81 -10.57
CA TRP A 161 10.28 2.69 -9.98
C TRP A 161 9.66 3.63 -8.94
N PRO A 162 10.47 4.32 -8.10
CA PRO A 162 9.95 5.33 -7.19
C PRO A 162 9.13 6.43 -7.87
N GLU A 163 9.48 6.80 -9.10
CA GLU A 163 8.73 7.71 -9.97
C GLU A 163 7.32 7.19 -10.25
N ASP A 164 7.20 5.91 -10.56
CA ASP A 164 5.91 5.27 -10.82
C ASP A 164 5.05 5.26 -9.56
N TYR A 165 5.64 4.99 -8.39
CA TYR A 165 4.88 5.01 -7.13
C TYR A 165 4.39 6.42 -6.77
N VAL A 166 5.18 7.47 -7.07
CA VAL A 166 4.72 8.87 -6.93
C VAL A 166 3.58 9.19 -7.90
N SER A 167 3.70 8.78 -9.17
CA SER A 167 2.62 8.92 -10.16
C SER A 167 1.35 8.22 -9.68
N PHE A 168 1.48 7.02 -9.11
CA PHE A 168 0.38 6.28 -8.51
C PHE A 168 -0.23 7.02 -7.32
N CYS A 169 0.56 7.66 -6.44
CA CYS A 169 0.04 8.48 -5.35
C CYS A 169 -0.84 9.64 -5.88
N TRP A 170 -0.43 10.32 -6.96
CA TRP A 170 -1.24 11.36 -7.59
C TRP A 170 -2.57 10.82 -8.13
N GLN A 171 -2.52 9.68 -8.85
CA GLN A 171 -3.74 9.02 -9.36
C GLN A 171 -4.67 8.60 -8.21
N MET A 172 -4.11 8.08 -7.10
CA MET A 172 -4.89 7.69 -5.93
C MET A 172 -5.50 8.87 -5.19
N LYS A 173 -4.84 10.04 -5.18
CA LYS A 173 -5.42 11.29 -4.67
C LYS A 173 -6.63 11.73 -5.49
N GLU A 174 -6.54 11.68 -6.80
CA GLU A 174 -7.65 12.03 -7.71
C GLU A 174 -8.80 11.02 -7.57
N PHE A 175 -8.49 9.72 -7.57
CA PHE A 175 -9.45 8.64 -7.36
C PHE A 175 -10.18 8.79 -6.02
N ALA A 176 -9.43 8.99 -4.93
CA ALA A 176 -9.96 9.22 -3.59
C ALA A 176 -10.92 10.42 -3.56
N THR A 177 -10.56 11.52 -4.23
CA THR A 177 -11.43 12.69 -4.31
C THR A 177 -12.73 12.40 -5.05
N ALA A 178 -12.65 11.65 -6.15
CA ALA A 178 -13.82 11.32 -6.98
C ALA A 178 -14.80 10.36 -6.28
N ILE A 179 -14.30 9.38 -5.53
CA ILE A 179 -15.15 8.34 -4.90
C ILE A 179 -15.61 8.68 -3.48
N LYS A 180 -15.09 9.74 -2.86
CA LYS A 180 -15.51 10.18 -1.52
C LYS A 180 -17.04 10.31 -1.38
N PRO A 181 -17.80 10.85 -2.37
CA PRO A 181 -19.26 10.91 -2.31
C PRO A 181 -19.98 9.56 -2.44
N PHE A 182 -19.29 8.47 -2.80
CA PHE A 182 -19.89 7.14 -2.94
C PHE A 182 -20.13 6.46 -1.60
N LEU A 183 -19.46 6.96 -0.56
CA LEU A 183 -19.37 6.33 0.74
C LEU A 183 -20.48 6.87 1.66
N ASP A 184 -21.56 6.11 1.76
CA ASP A 184 -22.74 6.50 2.56
C ASP A 184 -22.56 6.24 4.07
N LEU A 185 -21.61 5.37 4.45
CA LEU A 185 -21.32 5.00 5.84
C LEU A 185 -19.82 4.98 6.13
N ALA A 186 -19.48 5.48 7.31
CA ALA A 186 -18.17 5.28 7.90
C ALA A 186 -18.01 3.80 8.31
N ASP A 187 -16.83 3.24 8.05
CA ASP A 187 -16.37 1.96 8.59
C ASP A 187 -14.89 2.10 8.96
N ASP A 188 -14.29 1.04 9.50
CA ASP A 188 -12.92 1.06 10.01
C ASP A 188 -11.84 1.13 8.91
N ARG A 189 -12.21 1.12 7.62
CA ARG A 189 -11.28 1.20 6.49
C ARG A 189 -10.98 2.66 6.16
N SER A 190 -9.71 2.95 5.87
CA SER A 190 -9.35 4.21 5.21
C SER A 190 -9.91 4.26 3.78
N LEU A 191 -9.98 5.46 3.20
CA LEU A 191 -10.38 5.66 1.82
C LEU A 191 -9.50 4.85 0.85
N LEU A 192 -8.18 4.89 1.07
CA LEU A 192 -7.21 4.11 0.31
C LEU A 192 -7.40 2.60 0.48
N LYS A 193 -7.80 2.11 1.66
CA LYS A 193 -8.08 0.69 1.84
C LYS A 193 -9.30 0.25 1.03
N ARG A 194 -10.34 1.09 0.93
CA ARG A 194 -11.50 0.81 0.07
C ARG A 194 -11.11 0.83 -1.42
N ILE A 195 -10.26 1.78 -1.83
CA ILE A 195 -9.73 1.82 -3.20
C ILE A 195 -8.88 0.58 -3.52
N ASP A 196 -8.05 0.12 -2.58
CA ASP A 196 -7.32 -1.15 -2.68
C ASP A 196 -8.25 -2.34 -2.89
N GLU A 197 -9.34 -2.44 -2.14
CA GLU A 197 -10.31 -3.54 -2.27
C GLU A 197 -11.00 -3.55 -3.62
N PHE A 198 -11.40 -2.37 -4.10
CA PHE A 198 -11.91 -2.19 -5.46
C PHE A 198 -10.86 -2.63 -6.49
N ASN A 199 -9.65 -2.08 -6.43
CA ASN A 199 -8.57 -2.38 -7.37
C ASN A 199 -8.23 -3.88 -7.37
N TYR A 200 -8.22 -4.50 -6.19
CA TYR A 200 -7.95 -5.93 -6.04
C TYR A 200 -9.05 -6.79 -6.66
N ALA A 201 -10.32 -6.48 -6.38
CA ALA A 201 -11.45 -7.20 -6.93
C ALA A 201 -11.51 -7.09 -8.46
N THR A 202 -11.27 -5.90 -9.01
CA THR A 202 -11.37 -5.60 -10.44
C THR A 202 -10.15 -6.07 -11.23
N TYR A 203 -8.94 -5.69 -10.81
CA TYR A 203 -7.73 -5.85 -11.62
C TYR A 203 -6.88 -7.06 -11.23
N THR A 204 -6.86 -7.44 -9.96
CA THR A 204 -6.10 -8.63 -9.53
C THR A 204 -6.91 -9.91 -9.64
N LYS A 205 -8.21 -9.82 -9.36
CA LYS A 205 -9.09 -11.01 -9.25
C LYS A 205 -10.16 -11.13 -10.32
N HIS A 206 -10.49 -10.05 -11.02
CA HIS A 206 -11.54 -10.03 -12.04
C HIS A 206 -12.86 -10.61 -11.52
N TRP A 207 -13.24 -10.23 -10.30
CA TRP A 207 -14.51 -10.65 -9.68
C TRP A 207 -15.71 -9.83 -10.15
N VAL A 208 -15.42 -8.64 -10.67
CA VAL A 208 -16.32 -7.68 -11.29
C VAL A 208 -15.66 -7.17 -12.57
#